data_AF-A0A445L2D0-F1
#
_entry.id   AF-A0A445L2D0-F1
#
_cell.length_a   1.000
_cell.length_b   1.000
_cell.length_c   1.000
_cell.angle_alpha   90.00
_cell.angle_beta   90.00
_cell.angle_gamma   90.00
#
_symmetry.space_group_name_H-M   'P 1'
#
loop_
_entity.id
_entity.type
_entity.pdbx_description
1 polymer ?
#
loop_
_entity_poly.entity_id
_entity_poly.type
_entity_poly.pdbx_seq_one_letter_code
_entity_poly.pdbx_strand_id
1 'polypeptide(L)'
;MTSTLLSLLFLLFSLLTPTLISSSPVLNPQEVVQEVNRKINGSIARPRRNLGYLSCGSGNPIDDCWRCDPNWEQNRQRLADCAIGFGKNAIGGRDGKIYVVDDDGDDDAVNPKPGTLRHAVIQDEPLWIIFARDMVIQLKEELLMNSFKTIDGRGASVHVAGGPCITIQYVTNVIIHGIHIHDCKQGGNAMVRDSPRHYGWRTVSDGDGVSIFGGSHVWVDHCSLSNCNDGLIDAIHGSTAITISNNYMTHHDKVMLLGHSDSYTQDKDMQVTIAFNHFGEGLVQRMPRCRLGYFHVVNNDYTHWEMYAIGGSANPTINCQGNRFVAPDDRFSKEVTKREDTPESEWQDWNWRSEGDLLVNGAFFTASGAGASSSYARASSLSARPSSLVGSITTGAGALSCKKGSPC
;
A
#
# COMPACT_ATOMS: atom_id res chain seq x y z
N MET A 1 -4.17 16.08 -76.99
CA MET A 1 -5.12 16.10 -75.87
C MET A 1 -4.94 14.82 -75.08
N THR A 2 -4.09 14.85 -74.06
CA THR A 2 -3.86 13.73 -73.12
C THR A 2 -3.41 14.34 -71.80
N SER A 3 -4.27 14.24 -70.80
CA SER A 3 -4.03 14.62 -69.40
C SER A 3 -3.19 13.53 -68.73
N THR A 4 -2.12 13.91 -68.03
CA THR A 4 -1.39 13.02 -67.12
C THR A 4 -1.43 13.64 -65.72
N LEU A 5 -2.20 13.02 -64.82
CA LEU A 5 -2.21 13.30 -63.40
C LEU A 5 -1.04 12.55 -62.74
N LEU A 6 -0.21 13.27 -62.01
CA LEU A 6 0.86 12.73 -61.17
C LEU A 6 0.27 12.39 -59.79
N SER A 7 0.26 11.12 -59.41
CA SER A 7 -0.19 10.67 -58.08
C SER A 7 1.01 10.54 -57.14
N LEU A 8 1.09 11.39 -56.12
CA LEU A 8 2.02 11.25 -55.00
C LEU A 8 1.49 10.16 -54.05
N LEU A 9 2.25 9.10 -53.86
CA LEU A 9 1.99 8.06 -52.86
C LEU A 9 2.65 8.49 -51.53
N PHE A 10 1.87 8.97 -50.56
CA PHE A 10 2.32 9.19 -49.19
C PHE A 10 2.26 7.86 -48.41
N LEU A 11 3.42 7.32 -48.06
CA LEU A 11 3.56 6.24 -47.08
C LEU A 11 3.35 6.83 -45.67
N LEU A 12 2.18 6.58 -45.06
CA LEU A 12 1.96 6.81 -43.64
C LEU A 12 2.61 5.67 -42.84
N PHE A 13 3.76 5.96 -42.21
CA PHE A 13 4.25 5.17 -41.09
C PHE A 13 3.37 5.45 -39.87
N SER A 14 2.61 4.44 -39.44
CA SER A 14 1.88 4.46 -38.17
C SER A 14 2.86 4.30 -37.00
N LEU A 15 3.31 5.41 -36.44
CA LEU A 15 3.92 5.48 -35.11
C LEU A 15 2.85 5.17 -34.07
N LEU A 16 2.76 3.92 -33.64
CA LEU A 16 2.04 3.52 -32.43
C LEU A 16 2.87 3.97 -31.23
N THR A 17 2.67 5.21 -30.78
CA THR A 17 3.11 5.65 -29.47
C THR A 17 2.27 4.92 -28.41
N PRO A 18 2.86 4.24 -27.42
CA PRO A 18 2.10 3.72 -26.31
C PRO A 18 1.46 4.90 -25.58
N THR A 19 0.14 4.88 -25.47
CA THR A 19 -0.61 5.85 -24.66
C THR A 19 -0.25 5.62 -23.20
N LEU A 20 0.70 6.41 -22.68
CA LEU A 20 0.91 6.57 -21.25
C LEU A 20 -0.39 7.14 -20.67
N ILE A 21 -1.20 6.29 -20.05
CA ILE A 21 -2.30 6.75 -19.20
C ILE A 21 -1.64 7.37 -17.98
N SER A 22 -1.38 8.67 -18.04
CA SER A 22 -0.95 9.46 -16.89
C SER A 22 -2.11 9.50 -15.90
N SER A 23 -2.06 8.68 -14.85
CA SER A 23 -3.00 8.78 -13.74
C SER A 23 -2.72 10.07 -12.97
N SER A 24 -3.65 11.02 -13.03
CA SER A 24 -3.54 12.25 -12.25
C SER A 24 -3.67 11.94 -10.75
N PRO A 25 -2.88 12.59 -9.87
CA PRO A 25 -3.08 12.53 -8.43
C PRO A 25 -4.51 12.94 -8.06
N VAL A 26 -4.99 12.53 -6.89
CA VAL A 26 -6.35 12.88 -6.44
C VAL A 26 -6.43 14.39 -6.27
N LEU A 27 -7.15 15.05 -7.19
CA LEU A 27 -7.18 16.50 -7.34
C LEU A 27 -7.82 17.23 -6.14
N ASN A 28 -8.73 16.58 -5.40
CA ASN A 28 -9.43 17.19 -4.26
C ASN A 28 -9.46 16.27 -3.02
N PRO A 29 -8.43 16.34 -2.15
CA PRO A 29 -8.37 15.55 -0.92
C PRO A 29 -9.50 15.84 0.10
N GLN A 30 -10.12 17.02 0.08
CA GLN A 30 -11.30 17.29 0.91
C GLN A 30 -12.51 16.45 0.50
N GLU A 31 -12.70 16.19 -0.80
CA GLU A 31 -13.74 15.26 -1.28
C GLU A 31 -13.46 13.83 -0.81
N VAL A 32 -12.18 13.42 -0.74
CA VAL A 32 -11.79 12.12 -0.17
C VAL A 32 -12.23 12.02 1.29
N VAL A 33 -11.90 13.03 2.11
CA VAL A 33 -12.29 13.08 3.53
C VAL A 33 -13.81 13.09 3.68
N GLN A 34 -14.52 13.92 2.92
CA GLN A 34 -15.99 14.03 2.98
C GLN A 34 -16.67 12.72 2.57
N GLU A 35 -16.19 12.06 1.52
CA GLU A 35 -16.72 10.76 1.09
C GLU A 35 -16.51 9.70 2.17
N VAL A 36 -15.31 9.63 2.76
CA VAL A 36 -15.02 8.70 3.86
C VAL A 36 -15.90 9.00 5.06
N ASN A 37 -16.06 10.27 5.45
CA ASN A 37 -16.98 10.67 6.52
C ASN A 37 -18.43 10.29 6.22
N ARG A 38 -18.87 10.35 4.96
CA ARG A 38 -20.21 9.89 4.57
C ARG A 38 -20.35 8.38 4.75
N LYS A 39 -19.33 7.59 4.40
CA LYS A 39 -19.30 6.13 4.64
C LYS A 39 -19.34 5.82 6.15
N ILE A 40 -18.53 6.52 6.95
CA ILE A 40 -18.46 6.35 8.41
C ILE A 40 -19.75 6.79 9.12
N ASN A 41 -20.29 7.97 8.82
CA ASN A 41 -21.52 8.44 9.44
C ASN A 41 -22.74 7.64 8.97
N GLY A 42 -22.72 7.14 7.73
CA GLY A 42 -23.72 6.21 7.22
C GLY A 42 -23.79 4.89 7.98
N SER A 43 -22.66 4.39 8.50
CA SER A 43 -22.64 3.18 9.34
C SER A 43 -23.05 3.46 10.79
N ILE A 44 -22.92 4.70 11.29
CA ILE A 44 -23.30 5.10 12.66
C ILE A 44 -24.78 5.55 12.77
N ALA A 45 -25.35 6.18 11.74
CA ALA A 45 -26.64 6.88 11.82
C ALA A 45 -27.88 6.08 11.34
N ARG A 46 -27.75 4.82 10.92
CA ARG A 46 -28.90 4.04 10.43
C ARG A 46 -29.45 3.07 11.49
N PRO A 47 -30.67 3.30 12.03
CA PRO A 47 -31.38 2.27 12.76
C PRO A 47 -31.77 1.14 11.80
N ARG A 48 -31.36 -0.10 12.15
CA ARG A 48 -31.80 -1.42 11.63
C ARG A 48 -32.94 -1.38 10.60
N ARG A 49 -32.64 -1.00 9.35
CA ARG A 49 -33.52 -1.22 8.18
C ARG A 49 -32.69 -1.65 6.97
N ASN A 50 -32.62 -2.97 6.79
CA ASN A 50 -32.47 -3.72 5.52
C ASN A 50 -31.79 -3.04 4.32
N LEU A 51 -30.56 -2.55 4.49
CA LEU A 51 -29.62 -2.27 3.40
C LEU A 51 -28.18 -2.60 3.86
N GLY A 52 -27.85 -3.89 3.86
CA GLY A 52 -26.55 -4.53 3.58
C GLY A 52 -25.21 -4.10 4.23
N TYR A 53 -25.12 -2.98 4.95
CA TYR A 53 -23.91 -2.60 5.68
C TYR A 53 -23.90 -3.35 7.02
N LEU A 54 -23.35 -4.57 7.01
CA LEU A 54 -22.90 -5.21 8.23
C LEU A 54 -21.78 -4.32 8.77
N SER A 55 -21.88 -3.86 10.02
CA SER A 55 -20.79 -3.15 10.71
C SER A 55 -20.29 -4.06 11.82
N CYS A 56 -18.98 -4.34 11.86
CA CYS A 56 -18.38 -5.15 12.92
C CYS A 56 -18.44 -4.43 14.27
N GLY A 57 -18.69 -3.12 14.27
CA GLY A 57 -18.64 -2.29 15.47
C GLY A 57 -17.24 -2.20 16.07
N SER A 58 -16.19 -2.54 15.31
CA SER A 58 -14.80 -2.46 15.75
C SER A 58 -14.34 -1.01 15.89
N GLY A 59 -14.93 -0.10 15.12
CA GLY A 59 -14.51 1.30 15.02
C GLY A 59 -13.49 1.54 13.89
N ASN A 60 -12.92 0.47 13.35
CA ASN A 60 -12.12 0.48 12.13
C ASN A 60 -13.05 0.41 10.90
N PRO A 61 -13.18 1.49 10.11
CA PRO A 61 -14.14 1.55 9.01
C PRO A 61 -13.82 0.61 7.84
N ILE A 62 -12.56 0.18 7.68
CA ILE A 62 -12.17 -0.78 6.64
C ILE A 62 -12.73 -2.15 7.02
N ASP A 63 -12.37 -2.64 8.20
CA ASP A 63 -12.83 -3.94 8.71
C ASP A 63 -14.35 -3.96 8.88
N ASP A 64 -14.91 -2.89 9.44
CA ASP A 64 -16.36 -2.75 9.63
C ASP A 64 -17.14 -2.90 8.31
N CYS A 65 -16.54 -2.68 7.13
CA CYS A 65 -17.22 -2.76 5.84
C CYS A 65 -17.40 -4.19 5.30
N TRP A 66 -16.53 -5.13 5.67
CA TRP A 66 -16.53 -6.49 5.10
C TRP A 66 -16.39 -7.62 6.12
N ARG A 67 -15.65 -7.41 7.22
CA ARG A 67 -15.11 -8.48 8.06
C ARG A 67 -16.20 -9.30 8.78
N CYS A 68 -17.29 -8.63 9.15
CA CYS A 68 -18.46 -9.25 9.78
C CYS A 68 -19.40 -9.99 8.83
N ASP A 69 -19.12 -10.03 7.52
CA ASP A 69 -19.89 -10.86 6.59
C ASP A 69 -19.54 -12.34 6.81
N PRO A 70 -20.46 -13.18 7.35
CA PRO A 70 -20.18 -14.60 7.50
C PRO A 70 -20.02 -15.32 6.16
N ASN A 71 -20.45 -14.69 5.06
CA ASN A 71 -20.37 -15.18 3.69
C ASN A 71 -19.28 -14.44 2.89
N TRP A 72 -18.27 -13.86 3.56
CA TRP A 72 -17.15 -13.19 2.91
C TRP A 72 -16.49 -14.07 1.84
N GLU A 73 -16.52 -15.40 1.98
CA GLU A 73 -15.94 -16.34 1.02
C GLU A 73 -16.71 -16.39 -0.30
N GLN A 74 -18.04 -16.24 -0.27
CA GLN A 74 -18.85 -16.11 -1.48
C GLN A 74 -18.86 -14.67 -2.02
N ASN A 75 -18.57 -13.69 -1.17
CA ASN A 75 -18.55 -12.26 -1.47
C ASN A 75 -17.14 -11.66 -1.48
N ARG A 76 -16.10 -12.45 -1.80
CA ARG A 76 -14.68 -12.04 -1.62
C ARG A 76 -14.38 -10.66 -2.20
N GLN A 77 -14.85 -10.44 -3.42
CA GLN A 77 -14.63 -9.23 -4.21
C GLN A 77 -15.23 -7.96 -3.57
N ARG A 78 -16.20 -8.09 -2.66
CA ARG A 78 -16.76 -6.96 -1.88
C ARG A 78 -15.70 -6.21 -1.08
N LEU A 79 -14.62 -6.87 -0.70
CA LEU A 79 -13.48 -6.24 -0.02
C LEU A 79 -12.97 -5.00 -0.77
N ALA A 80 -12.95 -5.03 -2.10
CA ALA A 80 -12.45 -3.91 -2.92
C ALA A 80 -13.28 -2.62 -2.79
N ASP A 81 -14.50 -2.67 -2.25
CA ASP A 81 -15.32 -1.49 -2.00
C ASP A 81 -15.04 -0.83 -0.64
N CYS A 82 -14.22 -1.49 0.19
CA CYS A 82 -13.93 -1.12 1.58
C CYS A 82 -12.63 -0.33 1.76
N ALA A 83 -11.83 -0.18 0.70
CA ALA A 83 -10.67 0.69 0.71
C ALA A 83 -11.08 2.15 1.05
N ILE A 84 -10.21 2.84 1.76
CA ILE A 84 -10.36 4.26 2.12
C ILE A 84 -9.10 5.03 1.76
N GLY A 85 -9.07 6.33 2.08
CA GLY A 85 -7.87 7.13 1.87
C GLY A 85 -7.59 7.41 0.40
N PHE A 86 -6.32 7.69 0.06
CA PHE A 86 -5.93 7.96 -1.32
C PHE A 86 -6.00 6.71 -2.23
N GLY A 87 -5.87 5.52 -1.65
CA GLY A 87 -5.98 4.23 -2.33
C GLY A 87 -7.41 3.70 -2.45
N LYS A 88 -8.44 4.47 -2.06
CA LYS A 88 -9.85 4.04 -2.07
C LYS A 88 -10.37 3.51 -3.43
N ASN A 89 -9.71 3.90 -4.52
CA ASN A 89 -10.07 3.52 -5.88
C ASN A 89 -9.27 2.31 -6.39
N ALA A 90 -8.42 1.69 -5.57
CA ALA A 90 -7.74 0.45 -5.91
C ALA A 90 -8.76 -0.70 -5.97
N ILE A 91 -9.31 -0.96 -7.16
CA ILE A 91 -10.35 -2.00 -7.32
C ILE A 91 -9.78 -3.42 -7.46
N GLY A 92 -8.47 -3.56 -7.61
CA GLY A 92 -7.81 -4.85 -7.79
C GLY A 92 -8.43 -5.65 -8.94
N GLY A 93 -8.70 -6.93 -8.68
CA GLY A 93 -9.39 -7.84 -9.59
C GLY A 93 -10.90 -7.99 -9.36
N ARG A 94 -11.58 -7.01 -8.75
CA ARG A 94 -13.00 -7.11 -8.33
C ARG A 94 -13.95 -7.55 -9.44
N ASP A 95 -13.71 -7.11 -10.68
CA ASP A 95 -14.59 -7.38 -11.82
C ASP A 95 -14.07 -8.57 -12.68
N GLY A 96 -13.07 -9.29 -12.15
CA GLY A 96 -12.41 -10.43 -12.76
C GLY A 96 -12.96 -11.78 -12.32
N LYS A 97 -12.40 -12.85 -12.89
CA LYS A 97 -12.65 -14.21 -12.42
C LYS A 97 -11.82 -14.51 -11.17
N ILE A 98 -12.31 -15.44 -10.36
CA ILE A 98 -11.49 -16.03 -9.30
C ILE A 98 -10.46 -16.96 -9.95
N TYR A 99 -9.18 -16.74 -9.62
CA TYR A 99 -8.09 -17.64 -9.94
C TYR A 99 -7.67 -18.35 -8.66
N VAL A 100 -7.60 -19.69 -8.68
CA VAL A 100 -7.17 -20.47 -7.51
C VAL A 100 -5.74 -20.92 -7.73
N VAL A 101 -4.84 -20.47 -6.86
CA VAL A 101 -3.47 -20.98 -6.78
C VAL A 101 -3.51 -22.31 -6.04
N ASP A 102 -3.08 -23.37 -6.73
CA ASP A 102 -3.01 -24.74 -6.23
C ASP A 102 -1.59 -25.35 -6.34
N ASP A 103 -0.64 -24.59 -6.89
CA ASP A 103 0.78 -24.92 -7.00
C ASP A 103 1.62 -23.76 -6.41
N ASP A 104 2.39 -24.06 -5.35
CA ASP A 104 3.30 -23.13 -4.67
C ASP A 104 4.68 -23.00 -5.34
N GLY A 105 4.93 -23.72 -6.45
CA GLY A 105 6.17 -23.67 -7.20
C GLY A 105 6.39 -22.39 -8.02
N ASP A 106 7.66 -22.05 -8.23
CA ASP A 106 8.11 -20.89 -9.02
C ASP A 106 9.38 -21.18 -9.85
N ASP A 107 9.48 -22.40 -10.40
CA ASP A 107 10.73 -22.90 -11.02
C ASP A 107 11.20 -22.11 -12.25
N ASP A 108 10.28 -21.48 -12.99
CA ASP A 108 10.55 -20.76 -14.24
C ASP A 108 9.87 -19.38 -14.23
N ALA A 109 10.67 -18.34 -14.03
CA ALA A 109 10.23 -16.94 -14.01
C ALA A 109 9.77 -16.42 -15.39
N VAL A 110 10.10 -17.13 -16.47
CA VAL A 110 9.71 -16.80 -17.86
C VAL A 110 8.48 -17.60 -18.29
N ASN A 111 8.32 -18.86 -17.89
CA ASN A 111 7.19 -19.69 -18.32
C ASN A 111 6.46 -20.31 -17.10
N PRO A 112 5.79 -19.49 -16.28
CA PRO A 112 5.11 -19.98 -15.10
C PRO A 112 3.95 -20.91 -15.48
N LYS A 113 3.80 -22.00 -14.72
CA LYS A 113 2.75 -23.01 -14.96
C LYS A 113 1.39 -22.44 -14.52
N PRO A 114 0.29 -22.67 -15.25
CA PRO A 114 -1.05 -22.47 -14.71
C PRO A 114 -1.23 -23.24 -13.39
N GLY A 115 -1.88 -22.63 -12.41
CA GLY A 115 -1.97 -23.09 -11.02
C GLY A 115 -1.04 -22.32 -10.07
N THR A 116 0.01 -21.67 -10.59
CA THR A 116 0.98 -20.91 -9.77
C THR A 116 0.58 -19.44 -9.57
N LEU A 117 1.09 -18.84 -8.49
CA LEU A 117 0.91 -17.40 -8.23
C LEU A 117 1.51 -16.54 -9.34
N ARG A 118 2.72 -16.87 -9.84
CA ARG A 118 3.35 -16.12 -10.93
C ARG A 118 2.52 -16.12 -12.21
N HIS A 119 1.96 -17.27 -12.58
CA HIS A 119 1.06 -17.31 -13.73
C HIS A 119 -0.16 -16.41 -13.50
N ALA A 120 -0.76 -16.43 -12.32
CA ALA A 120 -1.96 -15.65 -12.02
C ALA A 120 -1.74 -14.13 -12.13
N VAL A 121 -0.67 -13.60 -11.53
CA VAL A 121 -0.48 -12.15 -11.42
C VAL A 121 -0.12 -11.45 -12.73
N ILE A 122 0.39 -12.19 -13.72
CA ILE A 122 0.81 -11.60 -15.00
C ILE A 122 -0.32 -11.53 -16.03
N GLN A 123 -1.47 -12.18 -15.83
CA GLN A 123 -2.52 -12.26 -16.87
C GLN A 123 -3.06 -10.89 -17.28
N ASP A 124 -3.54 -10.78 -18.53
CA ASP A 124 -4.08 -9.53 -19.06
C ASP A 124 -5.44 -9.18 -18.41
N GLU A 125 -6.30 -10.19 -18.19
CA GLU A 125 -7.60 -9.95 -17.56
C GLU A 125 -7.48 -9.60 -16.06
N PRO A 126 -8.47 -8.88 -15.51
CA PRO A 126 -8.60 -8.74 -14.07
C PRO A 126 -8.75 -10.10 -13.39
N LEU A 127 -8.02 -10.34 -12.29
CA LEU A 127 -8.11 -11.59 -11.54
C LEU A 127 -8.14 -11.36 -10.03
N TRP A 128 -9.07 -12.05 -9.37
CA TRP A 128 -9.12 -12.18 -7.92
C TRP A 128 -8.45 -13.51 -7.51
N ILE A 129 -7.22 -13.43 -7.04
CA ILE A 129 -6.34 -14.58 -6.83
C ILE A 129 -6.48 -15.05 -5.39
N ILE A 130 -6.88 -16.30 -5.21
CA ILE A 130 -7.04 -16.97 -3.91
C ILE A 130 -6.19 -18.24 -3.85
N PHE A 131 -6.09 -18.86 -2.69
CA PHE A 131 -5.23 -20.01 -2.45
C PHE A 131 -6.06 -21.23 -2.03
N ALA A 132 -5.76 -22.39 -2.61
CA ALA A 132 -6.47 -23.63 -2.34
C ALA A 132 -6.21 -24.20 -0.94
N ARG A 133 -5.05 -23.88 -0.37
CA ARG A 133 -4.52 -24.39 0.90
C ARG A 133 -3.47 -23.42 1.45
N ASP A 134 -3.00 -23.68 2.65
CA ASP A 134 -1.82 -23.02 3.21
C ASP A 134 -0.60 -23.27 2.31
N MET A 135 0.21 -22.23 2.09
CA MET A 135 1.33 -22.27 1.14
C MET A 135 2.50 -21.44 1.64
N VAL A 136 3.71 -21.92 1.35
CA VAL A 136 4.95 -21.14 1.45
C VAL A 136 5.55 -21.05 0.06
N ILE A 137 5.39 -19.89 -0.56
CA ILE A 137 5.82 -19.61 -1.94
C ILE A 137 7.19 -18.96 -1.87
N GLN A 138 8.21 -19.73 -2.24
CA GLN A 138 9.57 -19.23 -2.41
C GLN A 138 9.80 -18.89 -3.88
N LEU A 139 9.72 -17.60 -4.20
CA LEU A 139 9.94 -17.12 -5.56
C LEU A 139 11.41 -17.25 -5.95
N LYS A 140 11.69 -17.52 -7.23
CA LYS A 140 13.05 -17.52 -7.78
C LYS A 140 13.52 -16.13 -8.17
N GLU A 141 12.60 -15.31 -8.66
CA GLU A 141 12.82 -13.95 -9.13
C GLU A 141 11.70 -13.03 -8.62
N GLU A 142 11.85 -11.71 -8.73
CA GLU A 142 10.80 -10.77 -8.37
C GLU A 142 9.45 -11.16 -9.01
N LEU A 143 8.36 -11.12 -8.23
CA LEU A 143 7.01 -11.36 -8.72
C LEU A 143 6.46 -10.06 -9.32
N LEU A 144 6.75 -9.85 -10.60
CA LEU A 144 6.17 -8.75 -11.37
C LEU A 144 4.67 -8.98 -11.56
N MET A 145 3.88 -7.97 -11.20
CA MET A 145 2.42 -8.01 -11.32
C MET A 145 1.95 -7.18 -12.52
N ASN A 146 0.89 -7.64 -13.19
CA ASN A 146 0.12 -6.85 -14.15
C ASN A 146 -0.98 -6.04 -13.42
N SER A 147 -1.62 -5.09 -14.11
CA SER A 147 -2.72 -4.30 -13.56
C SER A 147 -3.96 -5.15 -13.23
N PHE A 148 -4.85 -4.62 -12.38
CA PHE A 148 -6.14 -5.23 -12.02
C PHE A 148 -6.01 -6.62 -11.37
N LYS A 149 -5.16 -6.72 -10.36
CA LYS A 149 -4.92 -7.95 -9.60
C LYS A 149 -5.24 -7.77 -8.14
N THR A 150 -5.91 -8.77 -7.57
CA THR A 150 -6.00 -8.92 -6.12
C THR A 150 -5.30 -10.21 -5.71
N ILE A 151 -4.36 -10.14 -4.78
CA ILE A 151 -3.90 -11.30 -4.00
C ILE A 151 -4.70 -11.31 -2.70
N ASP A 152 -5.51 -12.35 -2.47
CA ASP A 152 -6.38 -12.50 -1.30
C ASP A 152 -6.07 -13.79 -0.54
N GLY A 153 -5.31 -13.66 0.54
CA GLY A 153 -4.91 -14.77 1.41
C GLY A 153 -6.03 -15.31 2.32
N ARG A 154 -7.21 -14.66 2.40
CA ARG A 154 -8.26 -15.09 3.34
C ARG A 154 -8.68 -16.54 3.10
N GLY A 155 -8.66 -17.34 4.17
CA GLY A 155 -9.00 -18.76 4.15
C GLY A 155 -7.81 -19.71 4.03
N ALA A 156 -6.58 -19.18 3.93
CA ALA A 156 -5.34 -19.94 3.93
C ALA A 156 -4.21 -19.14 4.62
N SER A 157 -3.24 -19.82 5.20
CA SER A 157 -1.98 -19.21 5.66
C SER A 157 -1.00 -19.17 4.49
N VAL A 158 -0.81 -18.00 3.89
CA VAL A 158 0.01 -17.84 2.68
C VAL A 158 1.22 -17.00 3.00
N HIS A 159 2.40 -17.56 2.74
CA HIS A 159 3.69 -16.92 2.97
C HIS A 159 4.40 -16.73 1.63
N VAL A 160 4.81 -15.51 1.31
CA VAL A 160 5.79 -15.22 0.26
C VAL A 160 7.11 -14.94 0.97
N ALA A 161 8.05 -15.89 0.90
CA ALA A 161 9.22 -15.85 1.77
C ALA A 161 10.46 -16.59 1.25
N GLY A 162 11.63 -16.20 1.75
CA GLY A 162 12.91 -16.89 1.53
C GLY A 162 13.51 -16.72 0.12
N GLY A 163 12.92 -15.87 -0.71
CA GLY A 163 13.38 -15.48 -2.04
C GLY A 163 13.02 -14.02 -2.32
N PRO A 164 13.12 -13.55 -3.57
CA PRO A 164 12.56 -12.25 -3.95
C PRO A 164 11.06 -12.19 -3.68
N CYS A 165 10.50 -10.99 -3.62
CA CYS A 165 9.10 -10.78 -3.27
C CYS A 165 8.36 -9.96 -4.34
N ILE A 166 7.43 -9.09 -3.95
CA ILE A 166 6.40 -8.56 -4.85
C ILE A 166 6.84 -7.23 -5.45
N THR A 167 6.71 -7.09 -6.78
CA THR A 167 7.04 -5.86 -7.49
C THR A 167 5.86 -5.39 -8.36
N ILE A 168 5.29 -4.24 -8.00
CA ILE A 168 4.22 -3.53 -8.70
C ILE A 168 4.88 -2.41 -9.51
N GLN A 169 5.20 -2.68 -10.77
CA GLN A 169 5.95 -1.75 -11.62
C GLN A 169 5.11 -1.22 -12.78
N TYR A 170 4.91 0.10 -12.82
CA TYR A 170 4.19 0.82 -13.88
C TYR A 170 2.79 0.26 -14.18
N VAL A 171 2.12 -0.26 -13.16
CA VAL A 171 0.78 -0.85 -13.25
C VAL A 171 -0.15 -0.18 -12.25
N THR A 172 -1.46 -0.42 -12.42
CA THR A 172 -2.49 0.19 -11.60
C THR A 172 -3.54 -0.80 -11.12
N ASN A 173 -4.29 -0.43 -10.08
CA ASN A 173 -5.38 -1.21 -9.51
C ASN A 173 -4.90 -2.57 -8.99
N VAL A 174 -4.06 -2.54 -7.95
CA VAL A 174 -3.54 -3.74 -7.28
C VAL A 174 -3.97 -3.74 -5.82
N ILE A 175 -4.45 -4.89 -5.35
CA ILE A 175 -4.73 -5.14 -3.93
C ILE A 175 -3.86 -6.32 -3.48
N ILE A 176 -3.10 -6.14 -2.40
CA ILE A 176 -2.41 -7.22 -1.70
C ILE A 176 -3.05 -7.32 -0.33
N HIS A 177 -3.71 -8.44 -0.05
CA HIS A 177 -4.51 -8.60 1.15
C HIS A 177 -4.30 -9.94 1.85
N GLY A 178 -4.08 -9.91 3.17
CA GLY A 178 -4.20 -11.10 4.01
C GLY A 178 -3.07 -12.12 3.89
N ILE A 179 -1.87 -11.70 3.50
CA ILE A 179 -0.71 -12.61 3.32
C ILE A 179 0.46 -12.25 4.24
N HIS A 180 1.34 -13.21 4.48
CA HIS A 180 2.60 -13.03 5.16
C HIS A 180 3.72 -12.78 4.13
N ILE A 181 4.52 -11.73 4.32
CA ILE A 181 5.63 -11.38 3.44
C ILE A 181 6.87 -11.20 4.31
N HIS A 182 7.83 -12.12 4.23
CA HIS A 182 8.98 -12.08 5.13
C HIS A 182 10.20 -12.78 4.58
N ASP A 183 11.36 -12.52 5.17
CA ASP A 183 12.63 -13.13 4.74
C ASP A 183 12.93 -12.89 3.25
N CYS A 184 12.43 -11.78 2.69
CA CYS A 184 12.65 -11.43 1.30
C CYS A 184 14.15 -11.23 1.03
N LYS A 185 14.62 -11.75 -0.10
CA LYS A 185 16.03 -11.75 -0.51
C LYS A 185 16.17 -11.07 -1.87
N GLN A 186 17.38 -10.64 -2.17
CA GLN A 186 17.72 -10.17 -3.51
C GLN A 186 17.58 -11.33 -4.52
N GLY A 187 17.10 -11.02 -5.71
CA GLY A 187 17.14 -11.89 -6.89
C GLY A 187 17.39 -11.06 -8.12
N GLY A 188 17.50 -11.67 -9.29
CA GLY A 188 17.71 -10.99 -10.55
C GLY A 188 18.90 -11.54 -11.31
N ASN A 189 19.38 -10.75 -12.27
CA ASN A 189 20.24 -11.23 -13.36
C ASN A 189 19.59 -12.38 -14.12
N ALA A 190 18.30 -12.22 -14.39
CA ALA A 190 17.46 -13.22 -15.02
C ALA A 190 16.42 -12.57 -15.94
N MET A 191 15.89 -13.35 -16.86
CA MET A 191 14.70 -12.97 -17.61
C MET A 191 13.47 -13.22 -16.74
N VAL A 192 12.59 -12.23 -16.61
CA VAL A 192 11.37 -12.33 -15.81
C VAL A 192 10.18 -11.88 -16.63
N ARG A 193 9.10 -12.67 -16.59
CA ARG A 193 7.84 -12.36 -17.24
C ARG A 193 6.99 -11.42 -16.38
N ASP A 194 6.43 -10.39 -17.02
CA ASP A 194 5.53 -9.41 -16.40
C ASP A 194 4.12 -9.42 -17.02
N SER A 195 3.95 -10.03 -18.19
CA SER A 195 2.67 -10.19 -18.89
C SER A 195 2.68 -11.43 -19.78
N PRO A 196 1.53 -11.85 -20.35
CA PRO A 196 1.49 -13.02 -21.23
C PRO A 196 2.35 -12.83 -22.50
N ARG A 197 2.64 -11.58 -22.87
CA ARG A 197 3.30 -11.22 -24.13
C ARG A 197 4.68 -10.60 -23.98
N HIS A 198 5.08 -10.26 -22.76
CA HIS A 198 6.36 -9.61 -22.49
C HIS A 198 7.09 -10.27 -21.32
N TYR A 199 8.41 -10.35 -21.45
CA TYR A 199 9.34 -10.69 -20.40
C TYR A 199 10.65 -9.93 -20.70
N GLY A 200 11.36 -9.52 -19.67
CA GLY A 200 12.53 -8.64 -19.80
C GLY A 200 13.65 -9.05 -18.86
N TRP A 201 14.86 -8.56 -19.14
CA TRP A 201 16.00 -8.75 -18.25
C TRP A 201 15.83 -7.90 -16.98
N ARG A 202 15.96 -8.54 -15.82
CA ARG A 202 15.95 -7.88 -14.51
C ARG A 202 17.34 -7.91 -13.90
N THR A 203 17.80 -6.75 -13.44
CA THR A 203 19.00 -6.66 -12.59
C THR A 203 18.67 -7.12 -11.19
N VAL A 204 19.69 -7.15 -10.32
CA VAL A 204 19.52 -7.49 -8.92
C VAL A 204 18.52 -6.54 -8.24
N SER A 205 17.51 -7.10 -7.60
CA SER A 205 16.54 -6.40 -6.76
C SER A 205 17.10 -6.13 -5.36
N ASP A 206 16.54 -5.14 -4.68
CA ASP A 206 16.98 -4.78 -3.32
C ASP A 206 16.54 -5.80 -2.26
N GLY A 207 15.51 -6.61 -2.59
CA GLY A 207 14.94 -7.62 -1.70
C GLY A 207 13.92 -7.03 -0.72
N ASP A 208 13.14 -6.06 -1.20
CA ASP A 208 11.99 -5.49 -0.49
C ASP A 208 10.84 -6.50 -0.39
N GLY A 209 9.97 -6.34 0.61
CA GLY A 209 8.73 -7.09 0.71
C GLY A 209 7.74 -6.76 -0.42
N VAL A 210 7.38 -5.49 -0.53
CA VAL A 210 6.51 -4.95 -1.58
C VAL A 210 7.15 -3.71 -2.17
N SER A 211 7.55 -3.77 -3.44
CA SER A 211 8.11 -2.64 -4.19
C SER A 211 7.06 -2.06 -5.15
N ILE A 212 6.74 -0.78 -5.02
CA ILE A 212 5.75 -0.05 -5.83
C ILE A 212 6.49 1.02 -6.65
N PHE A 213 6.77 0.70 -7.90
CA PHE A 213 7.58 1.51 -8.79
C PHE A 213 6.71 2.16 -9.87
N GLY A 214 6.44 3.46 -9.77
CA GLY A 214 5.55 4.18 -10.68
C GLY A 214 4.13 3.59 -10.76
N GLY A 215 3.68 2.96 -9.68
CA GLY A 215 2.36 2.32 -9.58
C GLY A 215 1.30 3.28 -9.03
N SER A 216 0.03 3.08 -9.42
CA SER A 216 -1.07 3.90 -8.91
C SER A 216 -2.32 3.10 -8.54
N HIS A 217 -3.12 3.59 -7.60
CA HIS A 217 -4.30 2.87 -7.09
C HIS A 217 -3.90 1.50 -6.52
N VAL A 218 -3.07 1.53 -5.48
CA VAL A 218 -2.54 0.35 -4.79
C VAL A 218 -3.05 0.31 -3.35
N TRP A 219 -3.46 -0.87 -2.90
CA TRP A 219 -3.88 -1.11 -1.53
C TRP A 219 -3.17 -2.32 -0.93
N VAL A 220 -2.35 -2.08 0.10
CA VAL A 220 -1.69 -3.14 0.88
C VAL A 220 -2.39 -3.22 2.24
N ASP A 221 -3.14 -4.28 2.45
CA ASP A 221 -4.08 -4.41 3.56
C ASP A 221 -3.92 -5.73 4.32
N HIS A 222 -3.99 -5.72 5.65
CA HIS A 222 -3.94 -6.96 6.44
C HIS A 222 -2.76 -7.88 6.06
N CYS A 223 -1.60 -7.32 5.75
CA CYS A 223 -0.40 -8.10 5.52
C CYS A 223 0.46 -8.13 6.79
N SER A 224 1.13 -9.26 7.02
CA SER A 224 2.13 -9.39 8.07
C SER A 224 3.52 -9.34 7.44
N LEU A 225 4.31 -8.31 7.75
CA LEU A 225 5.61 -8.06 7.10
C LEU A 225 6.77 -8.04 8.11
N SER A 226 7.88 -8.70 7.78
CA SER A 226 9.07 -8.72 8.65
C SER A 226 10.35 -9.18 7.93
N ASN A 227 11.52 -8.85 8.49
CA ASN A 227 12.82 -9.45 8.17
C ASN A 227 13.17 -9.53 6.66
N CYS A 228 12.86 -8.49 5.88
CA CYS A 228 13.24 -8.42 4.47
C CYS A 228 14.71 -7.97 4.33
N ASN A 229 15.29 -8.07 3.13
CA ASN A 229 16.69 -7.71 2.92
C ASN A 229 16.92 -6.19 2.94
N ASP A 230 16.02 -5.39 2.35
CA ASP A 230 16.07 -3.93 2.42
C ASP A 230 14.79 -3.32 3.04
N GLY A 231 13.77 -2.95 2.26
CA GLY A 231 12.51 -2.39 2.74
C GLY A 231 11.41 -3.41 3.05
N LEU A 232 10.42 -3.10 3.89
CA LEU A 232 9.17 -3.89 3.91
C LEU A 232 8.22 -3.42 2.80
N ILE A 233 7.98 -2.11 2.71
CA ILE A 233 7.14 -1.50 1.67
C ILE A 233 7.80 -0.23 1.14
N ASP A 234 8.16 -0.25 -0.14
CA ASP A 234 8.78 0.89 -0.81
C ASP A 234 7.89 1.40 -1.94
N ALA A 235 7.65 2.71 -2.00
CA ALA A 235 6.89 3.35 -3.07
C ALA A 235 7.68 4.54 -3.64
N ILE A 236 8.04 4.46 -4.92
CA ILE A 236 9.00 5.37 -5.55
C ILE A 236 8.61 5.65 -7.01
N HIS A 237 9.31 6.58 -7.66
CA HIS A 237 9.17 6.85 -9.11
C HIS A 237 7.78 7.34 -9.54
N GLY A 238 7.21 8.29 -8.80
CA GLY A 238 5.90 8.89 -9.11
C GLY A 238 4.71 8.02 -8.70
N SER A 239 4.94 6.99 -7.88
CA SER A 239 3.86 6.19 -7.32
C SER A 239 2.89 7.05 -6.51
N THR A 240 1.58 6.83 -6.64
CA THR A 240 0.56 7.68 -6.00
C THR A 240 -0.78 6.96 -5.83
N ALA A 241 -1.74 7.59 -5.12
CA ALA A 241 -3.03 7.00 -4.80
C ALA A 241 -2.89 5.63 -4.09
N ILE A 242 -2.15 5.62 -2.99
CA ILE A 242 -1.82 4.40 -2.23
C ILE A 242 -2.50 4.43 -0.86
N THR A 243 -2.94 3.27 -0.39
CA THR A 243 -3.29 3.07 1.03
C THR A 243 -2.60 1.84 1.57
N ILE A 244 -1.98 2.00 2.74
CA ILE A 244 -1.29 0.95 3.49
C ILE A 244 -2.04 0.86 4.81
N SER A 245 -2.83 -0.20 4.99
CA SER A 245 -3.72 -0.30 6.16
C SER A 245 -3.75 -1.66 6.83
N ASN A 246 -4.10 -1.67 8.11
CA ASN A 246 -4.30 -2.90 8.89
C ASN A 246 -3.11 -3.88 8.84
N ASN A 247 -1.90 -3.42 8.51
CA ASN A 247 -0.73 -4.30 8.43
C ASN A 247 -0.08 -4.44 9.80
N TYR A 248 0.53 -5.60 10.04
CA TYR A 248 1.38 -5.83 11.19
C TYR A 248 2.84 -5.93 10.74
N MET A 249 3.68 -5.04 11.23
CA MET A 249 5.09 -4.94 10.82
C MET A 249 5.98 -5.14 12.04
N THR A 250 6.97 -6.02 11.93
CA THR A 250 7.90 -6.33 13.04
C THR A 250 9.29 -6.69 12.55
N HIS A 251 10.27 -6.71 13.46
CA HIS A 251 11.61 -7.26 13.26
C HIS A 251 12.28 -6.79 11.96
N HIS A 252 12.44 -5.46 11.81
CA HIS A 252 12.96 -4.89 10.57
C HIS A 252 13.54 -3.48 10.78
N ASP A 253 14.66 -3.18 10.11
CA ASP A 253 15.31 -1.87 10.24
C ASP A 253 14.59 -0.79 9.41
N LYS A 254 14.58 -0.95 8.09
CA LYS A 254 14.07 0.04 7.13
C LYS A 254 12.63 -0.30 6.75
N VAL A 255 11.65 0.15 7.53
CA VAL A 255 10.26 -0.33 7.38
C VAL A 255 9.60 0.11 6.08
N MET A 256 9.50 1.42 5.84
CA MET A 256 8.72 1.95 4.72
C MET A 256 9.36 3.21 4.13
N LEU A 257 9.76 3.15 2.85
CA LEU A 257 10.31 4.28 2.11
C LEU A 257 9.30 4.82 1.09
N LEU A 258 8.94 6.10 1.22
CA LEU A 258 8.02 6.78 0.31
C LEU A 258 8.74 7.94 -0.40
N GLY A 259 9.19 7.66 -1.62
CA GLY A 259 10.08 8.50 -2.43
C GLY A 259 11.55 8.17 -2.18
N HIS A 260 12.33 7.93 -3.24
CA HIS A 260 13.71 7.40 -3.13
C HIS A 260 14.80 8.48 -3.12
N SER A 261 14.55 9.61 -3.78
CA SER A 261 15.56 10.64 -4.03
C SER A 261 15.00 12.03 -3.80
N ASP A 262 15.80 12.86 -3.11
CA ASP A 262 15.46 14.26 -2.79
C ASP A 262 15.28 15.12 -4.04
N SER A 263 15.89 14.72 -5.17
CA SER A 263 15.82 15.44 -6.44
C SER A 263 14.79 14.88 -7.43
N TYR A 264 14.10 13.79 -7.10
CA TYR A 264 13.15 13.16 -8.02
C TYR A 264 11.77 13.84 -7.96
N THR A 265 11.63 14.94 -8.69
CA THR A 265 10.50 15.87 -8.56
C THR A 265 9.13 15.30 -8.94
N GLN A 266 9.06 14.16 -9.65
CA GLN A 266 7.77 13.49 -9.91
C GLN A 266 7.13 12.95 -8.62
N ASP A 267 7.89 12.71 -7.56
CA ASP A 267 7.34 12.26 -6.26
C ASP A 267 6.58 13.39 -5.52
N LYS A 268 6.57 14.63 -6.03
CA LYS A 268 5.77 15.74 -5.46
C LYS A 268 4.26 15.50 -5.50
N ASP A 269 3.81 14.66 -6.43
CA ASP A 269 2.41 14.30 -6.61
C ASP A 269 2.04 12.98 -5.91
N MET A 270 2.99 12.37 -5.18
CA MET A 270 2.75 11.18 -4.38
C MET A 270 1.74 11.48 -3.26
N GLN A 271 0.72 10.62 -3.14
CA GLN A 271 -0.29 10.67 -2.10
C GLN A 271 -0.45 9.28 -1.47
N VAL A 272 -0.14 9.16 -0.19
CA VAL A 272 -0.20 7.88 0.55
C VAL A 272 -0.95 8.05 1.86
N THR A 273 -1.90 7.14 2.12
CA THR A 273 -2.55 6.98 3.42
C THR A 273 -1.92 5.81 4.15
N ILE A 274 -1.46 6.04 5.38
CA ILE A 274 -0.96 5.02 6.31
C ILE A 274 -1.93 4.98 7.48
N ALA A 275 -2.77 3.94 7.57
CA ALA A 275 -3.86 3.91 8.54
C ALA A 275 -4.07 2.55 9.22
N PHE A 276 -4.34 2.56 10.52
CA PHE A 276 -4.67 1.34 11.30
C PHE A 276 -3.60 0.25 11.29
N ASN A 277 -2.36 0.57 10.93
CA ASN A 277 -1.26 -0.37 11.02
C ASN A 277 -0.80 -0.50 12.47
N HIS A 278 -0.25 -1.66 12.81
CA HIS A 278 0.47 -1.86 14.06
C HIS A 278 1.97 -2.02 13.74
N PHE A 279 2.73 -1.01 14.14
CA PHE A 279 4.19 -1.01 14.13
C PHE A 279 4.68 -1.64 15.45
N GLY A 280 5.02 -2.91 15.34
CA GLY A 280 5.29 -3.82 16.45
C GLY A 280 6.77 -3.89 16.82
N GLU A 281 7.12 -4.95 17.54
CA GLU A 281 8.46 -5.15 18.11
C GLU A 281 9.58 -5.25 17.07
N GLY A 282 10.81 -4.91 17.48
CA GLY A 282 12.01 -5.07 16.66
C GLY A 282 12.08 -4.15 15.44
N LEU A 283 11.27 -3.09 15.38
CA LEU A 283 11.36 -2.08 14.34
C LEU A 283 12.37 -0.99 14.71
N VAL A 284 13.20 -0.55 13.75
CA VAL A 284 14.22 0.48 14.00
C VAL A 284 13.71 1.86 13.57
N GLN A 285 13.27 2.00 12.31
CA GLN A 285 13.00 3.30 11.69
C GLN A 285 12.08 3.24 10.46
N ARG A 286 11.76 4.42 9.90
CA ARG A 286 11.03 4.61 8.64
C ARG A 286 9.58 4.13 8.66
N MET A 287 8.79 4.61 9.61
CA MET A 287 7.38 4.26 9.76
C MET A 287 6.45 5.48 9.61
N PRO A 288 6.40 6.17 8.46
CA PRO A 288 7.21 6.03 7.24
C PRO A 288 8.45 6.94 7.23
N ARG A 289 9.34 6.76 6.22
CA ARG A 289 10.28 7.79 5.77
C ARG A 289 9.81 8.38 4.44
N CYS A 290 9.52 9.68 4.42
CA CYS A 290 8.86 10.36 3.31
C CYS A 290 9.74 11.37 2.58
N ARG A 291 9.46 11.60 1.30
CA ARG A 291 10.03 12.69 0.50
C ARG A 291 8.98 13.36 -0.38
N LEU A 292 9.06 14.69 -0.51
CA LEU A 292 8.29 15.54 -1.43
C LEU A 292 6.74 15.55 -1.31
N GLY A 293 6.09 14.39 -1.44
CA GLY A 293 4.63 14.26 -1.56
C GLY A 293 3.81 14.55 -0.30
N TYR A 294 2.59 14.02 -0.28
CA TYR A 294 1.58 14.23 0.76
C TYR A 294 1.24 12.92 1.46
N PHE A 295 1.43 12.90 2.79
CA PHE A 295 1.33 11.68 3.59
C PHE A 295 0.34 11.88 4.72
N HIS A 296 -0.71 11.04 4.74
CA HIS A 296 -1.66 11.01 5.82
C HIS A 296 -1.38 9.81 6.74
N VAL A 297 -0.84 10.08 7.92
CA VAL A 297 -0.50 9.06 8.93
C VAL A 297 -1.56 9.12 10.03
N VAL A 298 -2.49 8.16 10.05
CA VAL A 298 -3.71 8.30 10.86
C VAL A 298 -4.10 7.01 11.59
N ASN A 299 -4.34 7.12 12.90
CA ASN A 299 -4.80 6.02 13.74
C ASN A 299 -3.94 4.73 13.68
N ASN A 300 -2.61 4.85 13.54
CA ASN A 300 -1.69 3.73 13.66
C ASN A 300 -1.22 3.56 15.12
N ASP A 301 -0.90 2.33 15.51
CA ASP A 301 -0.32 2.01 16.83
C ASP A 301 1.19 1.77 16.69
N TYR A 302 1.98 2.66 17.27
CA TYR A 302 3.43 2.58 17.32
C TYR A 302 3.82 2.13 18.72
N THR A 303 4.20 0.87 18.83
CA THR A 303 4.57 0.28 20.12
C THR A 303 6.07 0.19 20.32
N HIS A 304 6.84 0.18 19.23
CA HIS A 304 8.30 0.13 19.27
C HIS A 304 8.89 0.90 18.08
N TRP A 305 10.06 1.51 18.32
CA TRP A 305 11.03 1.97 17.33
C TRP A 305 12.39 2.03 18.02
N GLU A 306 13.51 1.85 17.35
CA GLU A 306 14.82 1.98 18.01
C GLU A 306 15.44 3.36 17.76
N MET A 307 15.22 3.95 16.58
CA MET A 307 15.80 5.23 16.20
C MET A 307 14.76 6.35 16.13
N TYR A 308 13.72 6.20 15.30
CA TYR A 308 12.63 7.15 15.16
C TYR A 308 11.42 6.46 14.54
N ALA A 309 10.21 7.01 14.71
CA ALA A 309 9.03 6.49 14.02
C ALA A 309 8.87 7.11 12.65
N ILE A 310 8.62 8.42 12.59
CA ILE A 310 8.27 9.15 11.36
C ILE A 310 9.43 10.02 10.92
N GLY A 311 9.83 9.94 9.65
CA GLY A 311 10.92 10.77 9.17
C GLY A 311 10.79 11.19 7.72
N GLY A 312 11.78 11.94 7.25
CA GLY A 312 11.79 12.39 5.87
C GLY A 312 12.91 13.36 5.53
N SER A 313 13.06 13.59 4.23
CA SER A 313 13.96 14.58 3.62
C SER A 313 13.27 15.22 2.41
N ALA A 314 13.78 16.35 1.92
CA ALA A 314 13.22 17.07 0.76
C ALA A 314 11.73 17.47 0.91
N ASN A 315 11.38 18.13 2.02
CA ASN A 315 10.10 18.82 2.22
C ASN A 315 8.82 18.00 1.95
N PRO A 316 8.65 16.80 2.54
CA PRO A 316 7.37 16.11 2.49
C PRO A 316 6.34 16.84 3.36
N THR A 317 5.07 16.78 2.97
CA THR A 317 3.97 17.19 3.85
C THR A 317 3.45 15.98 4.63
N ILE A 318 3.68 15.97 5.93
CA ILE A 318 3.26 14.88 6.83
C ILE A 318 2.13 15.37 7.73
N ASN A 319 0.99 14.73 7.60
CA ASN A 319 -0.17 14.95 8.42
C ASN A 319 -0.38 13.75 9.38
N CYS A 320 0.02 13.89 10.64
CA CYS A 320 -0.21 12.89 11.68
C CYS A 320 -1.48 13.21 12.47
N GLN A 321 -2.44 12.28 12.52
CA GLN A 321 -3.68 12.47 13.27
C GLN A 321 -4.11 11.22 14.05
N GLY A 322 -4.42 11.38 15.34
CA GLY A 322 -5.05 10.34 16.16
C GLY A 322 -4.27 9.02 16.29
N ASN A 323 -2.97 9.01 16.04
CA ASN A 323 -2.09 7.85 16.25
C ASN A 323 -1.81 7.65 17.74
N ARG A 324 -1.24 6.50 18.09
CA ARG A 324 -0.71 6.22 19.43
C ARG A 324 0.78 5.91 19.32
N PHE A 325 1.61 6.65 20.05
CA PHE A 325 3.05 6.48 20.09
C PHE A 325 3.50 6.14 21.51
N VAL A 326 4.01 4.92 21.70
CA VAL A 326 4.64 4.50 22.96
C VAL A 326 6.13 4.53 22.76
N ALA A 327 6.79 5.55 23.29
CA ALA A 327 8.24 5.63 23.16
C ALA A 327 8.94 4.46 23.87
N PRO A 328 10.07 3.98 23.33
CA PRO A 328 10.96 3.04 24.02
C PRO A 328 11.45 3.62 25.34
N ASP A 329 11.95 2.78 26.24
CA ASP A 329 12.54 3.24 27.50
C ASP A 329 13.86 4.01 27.31
N ASP A 330 14.53 3.86 26.16
CA ASP A 330 15.71 4.65 25.83
C ASP A 330 15.37 6.15 25.79
N ARG A 331 16.11 6.94 26.59
CA ARG A 331 15.97 8.39 26.67
C ARG A 331 16.34 9.11 25.38
N PHE A 332 17.10 8.48 24.49
CA PHE A 332 17.52 9.08 23.23
C PHE A 332 16.55 8.82 22.08
N SER A 333 15.57 7.94 22.27
CA SER A 333 14.59 7.55 21.24
C SER A 333 13.17 8.04 21.57
N LYS A 334 13.06 9.18 22.27
CA LYS A 334 11.77 9.77 22.68
C LYS A 334 11.11 10.61 21.58
N GLU A 335 11.90 11.19 20.69
CA GLU A 335 11.35 11.96 19.58
C GLU A 335 10.76 11.03 18.53
N VAL A 336 9.48 11.22 18.21
CA VAL A 336 8.77 10.47 17.17
C VAL A 336 9.34 10.81 15.78
N THR A 337 9.75 12.05 15.60
CA THR A 337 10.11 12.65 14.31
C THR A 337 11.61 12.71 14.06
N LYS A 338 12.04 12.46 12.81
CA LYS A 338 13.42 12.73 12.38
C LYS A 338 13.51 13.35 10.99
N ARG A 339 14.14 14.52 10.88
CA ARG A 339 14.48 15.14 9.60
C ARG A 339 15.88 14.67 9.20
N GLU A 340 15.96 13.95 8.10
CA GLU A 340 17.21 13.32 7.68
C GLU A 340 18.13 14.34 7.00
N ASP A 341 19.37 14.42 7.48
CA ASP A 341 20.48 15.20 6.93
C ASP A 341 20.17 16.67 6.58
N THR A 342 19.19 17.28 7.27
CA THR A 342 18.70 18.62 6.98
C THR A 342 18.83 19.52 8.22
N PRO A 343 19.41 20.74 8.10
CA PRO A 343 19.50 21.68 9.22
C PRO A 343 18.13 22.30 9.54
N GLU A 344 17.93 22.69 10.81
CA GLU A 344 16.69 23.32 11.29
C GLU A 344 16.29 24.57 10.51
N SER A 345 17.26 25.37 10.08
CA SER A 345 17.02 26.56 9.25
C SER A 345 16.27 26.27 7.95
N GLU A 346 16.34 25.03 7.47
CA GLU A 346 15.67 24.57 6.25
C GLU A 346 14.38 23.81 6.55
N TRP A 347 14.41 22.83 7.46
CA TRP A 347 13.22 21.98 7.69
C TRP A 347 12.13 22.65 8.53
N GLN A 348 12.42 23.74 9.23
CA GLN A 348 11.41 24.49 10.01
C GLN A 348 10.22 24.95 9.16
N ASP A 349 10.42 25.12 7.85
CA ASP A 349 9.38 25.52 6.89
C ASP A 349 8.59 24.33 6.33
N TRP A 350 9.02 23.08 6.59
CA TRP A 350 8.35 21.87 6.12
C TRP A 350 7.07 21.63 6.91
N ASN A 351 6.03 21.15 6.23
CA ASN A 351 4.69 21.01 6.82
C ASN A 351 4.52 19.66 7.54
N TRP A 352 4.92 19.58 8.80
CA TRP A 352 4.75 18.37 9.63
C TRP A 352 3.87 18.72 10.83
N ARG A 353 2.70 18.08 10.92
CA ARG A 353 1.75 18.30 12.01
C ARG A 353 1.42 17.01 12.75
N SER A 354 1.10 17.17 14.03
CA SER A 354 0.50 16.17 14.91
C SER A 354 -0.79 16.73 15.50
N GLU A 355 -1.89 15.98 15.41
CA GLU A 355 -3.21 16.40 15.88
C GLU A 355 -3.95 15.24 16.54
N GLY A 356 -4.27 15.36 17.83
CA GLY A 356 -5.01 14.33 18.57
C GLY A 356 -4.24 13.02 18.80
N ASP A 357 -2.94 12.99 18.51
CA ASP A 357 -2.07 11.84 18.77
C ASP A 357 -1.91 11.61 20.29
N LEU A 358 -1.85 10.34 20.71
CA LEU A 358 -1.56 9.93 22.08
C LEU A 358 -0.07 9.64 22.22
N LEU A 359 0.64 10.47 22.96
CA LEU A 359 2.08 10.36 23.22
C LEU A 359 2.32 9.75 24.61
N VAL A 360 2.98 8.60 24.66
CA VAL A 360 3.16 7.78 25.88
C VAL A 360 4.66 7.55 26.13
N ASN A 361 5.01 7.35 27.40
CA ASN A 361 6.38 7.09 27.86
C ASN A 361 7.39 8.18 27.47
N GLY A 362 6.95 9.44 27.48
CA GLY A 362 7.80 10.58 27.13
C GLY A 362 7.98 10.81 25.64
N ALA A 363 7.21 10.11 24.78
CA ALA A 363 7.16 10.41 23.35
C ALA A 363 6.82 11.89 23.12
N PHE A 364 7.45 12.51 22.12
CA PHE A 364 7.05 13.84 21.67
C PHE A 364 7.22 13.99 20.15
N PHE A 365 6.45 14.89 19.57
CA PHE A 365 6.47 15.19 18.14
C PHE A 365 6.91 16.64 17.95
N THR A 366 8.01 16.85 17.23
CA THR A 366 8.45 18.21 16.87
C THR A 366 7.72 18.62 15.60
N ALA A 367 6.75 19.52 15.69
CA ALA A 367 6.01 20.03 14.54
C ALA A 367 6.78 21.15 13.80
N SER A 368 6.45 21.40 12.53
CA SER A 368 7.07 22.45 11.72
C SER A 368 6.10 22.99 10.66
N GLY A 369 6.47 24.11 10.04
CA GLY A 369 5.73 24.77 8.98
C GLY A 369 4.65 25.72 9.48
N ALA A 370 4.18 26.59 8.58
CA ALA A 370 3.27 27.70 8.92
C ALA A 370 1.81 27.28 9.24
N GLY A 371 1.53 25.99 9.45
CA GLY A 371 0.17 25.54 9.72
C GLY A 371 -0.79 25.69 8.52
N ALA A 372 -0.27 25.84 7.29
CA ALA A 372 -1.09 26.20 6.13
C ALA A 372 -2.17 25.13 5.84
N SER A 373 -3.43 25.47 6.10
CA SER A 373 -4.58 24.56 6.00
C SER A 373 -4.72 23.90 4.64
N SER A 374 -4.27 24.53 3.55
CA SER A 374 -4.33 24.01 2.18
C SER A 374 -3.35 22.87 1.91
N SER A 375 -2.13 22.90 2.46
CA SER A 375 -1.16 21.80 2.33
C SER A 375 -1.63 20.57 3.10
N TYR A 376 -2.15 20.78 4.32
CA TYR A 376 -2.69 19.69 5.11
C TYR A 376 -4.02 19.15 4.60
N ALA A 377 -4.85 19.97 3.96
CA ALA A 377 -6.00 19.47 3.22
C ALA A 377 -5.54 18.44 2.18
N ARG A 378 -4.45 18.73 1.44
CA ARG A 378 -3.90 17.79 0.45
C ARG A 378 -3.31 16.51 1.03
N ALA A 379 -2.90 16.54 2.28
CA ALA A 379 -2.42 15.39 3.04
C ALA A 379 -3.49 14.81 4.00
N SER A 380 -4.77 15.12 3.79
CA SER A 380 -5.88 14.54 4.56
C SER A 380 -6.73 13.67 3.65
N SER A 381 -7.02 12.45 4.11
CA SER A 381 -7.71 11.44 3.30
C SER A 381 -8.82 10.71 4.07
N LEU A 382 -8.92 10.90 5.38
CA LEU A 382 -10.03 10.49 6.24
C LEU A 382 -10.05 11.33 7.52
N SER A 383 -11.13 11.27 8.29
CA SER A 383 -11.12 11.82 9.65
C SER A 383 -10.49 10.85 10.62
N ALA A 384 -9.67 11.36 11.53
CA ALA A 384 -9.09 10.57 12.61
C ALA A 384 -10.15 10.19 13.65
N ARG A 385 -10.07 8.95 14.12
CA ARG A 385 -10.73 8.49 15.35
C ARG A 385 -9.94 8.97 16.58
N PRO A 386 -10.55 9.05 17.78
CA PRO A 386 -9.81 9.33 19.01
C PRO A 386 -8.66 8.34 19.22
N SER A 387 -7.48 8.84 19.56
CA SER A 387 -6.26 8.03 19.76
C SER A 387 -6.38 7.01 20.90
N SER A 388 -7.30 7.23 21.85
CA SER A 388 -7.65 6.26 22.89
C SER A 388 -8.23 4.94 22.36
N LEU A 389 -8.78 4.94 21.15
CA LEU A 389 -9.32 3.74 20.50
C LEU A 389 -8.27 2.97 19.70
N VAL A 390 -7.11 3.56 19.42
CA VAL A 390 -6.10 3.00 18.50
C VAL A 390 -5.75 1.56 18.86
N GLY A 391 -5.38 1.28 20.12
CA GLY A 391 -5.02 -0.07 20.54
C GLY A 391 -6.12 -1.12 20.28
N SER A 392 -7.41 -0.74 20.37
CA SER A 392 -8.53 -1.64 20.06
C SER A 392 -8.79 -1.80 18.56
N ILE A 393 -8.71 -0.72 17.78
CA ILE A 393 -9.02 -0.74 16.34
C ILE A 393 -7.88 -1.33 15.48
N THR A 394 -6.68 -1.46 16.05
CA THR A 394 -5.52 -2.11 15.41
C THR A 394 -5.23 -3.51 15.96
N THR A 395 -6.02 -4.03 16.91
CA THR A 395 -5.81 -5.38 17.48
C THR A 395 -5.85 -6.49 16.41
N GLY A 396 -6.59 -6.25 15.33
CA GLY A 396 -6.71 -7.19 14.21
C GLY A 396 -5.66 -7.01 13.10
N ALA A 397 -4.65 -6.14 13.28
CA ALA A 397 -3.65 -5.89 12.24
C ALA A 397 -2.86 -7.16 11.86
N GLY A 398 -2.44 -7.22 10.60
CA GLY A 398 -1.74 -8.36 10.01
C GLY A 398 -2.67 -9.33 9.28
N ALA A 399 -2.08 -10.41 8.76
CA ALA A 399 -2.79 -11.47 8.06
C ALA A 399 -3.82 -12.15 8.98
N LEU A 400 -5.06 -12.27 8.49
CA LEU A 400 -6.19 -12.76 9.26
C LEU A 400 -6.40 -14.27 9.06
N SER A 401 -6.71 -14.98 10.14
CA SER A 401 -7.14 -16.38 10.10
C SER A 401 -8.64 -16.52 9.82
N CYS A 402 -9.10 -16.12 8.63
CA CYS A 402 -10.50 -16.22 8.25
C CYS A 402 -10.94 -17.68 8.05
N LYS A 403 -12.10 -18.07 8.61
CA LYS A 403 -12.71 -19.39 8.41
C LYS A 403 -13.97 -19.29 7.55
N LYS A 404 -14.18 -20.27 6.67
CA LYS A 404 -15.38 -20.34 5.82
C LYS A 404 -16.62 -20.52 6.69
N GLY A 405 -17.70 -19.81 6.36
CA GLY A 405 -18.99 -19.91 7.06
C GLY A 405 -19.05 -19.19 8.40
N SER A 406 -18.03 -18.40 8.75
CA SER A 406 -18.03 -17.50 9.90
C SER A 406 -17.51 -16.12 9.49
N PRO A 407 -17.82 -15.07 10.25
CA PRO A 407 -17.09 -13.81 10.14
C PRO A 407 -15.58 -14.06 10.20
N CYS A 408 -14.85 -13.24 9.47
CA CYS A 408 -13.43 -13.03 9.75
C CYS A 408 -13.30 -11.98 10.88
#